data_AF-A0A2C9L303-F1
#
_entry.id   AF-A0A2C9L303-F1
#
_cell.length_a   1.000
_cell.length_b   1.000
_cell.length_c   1.000
_cell.angle_alpha   90.00
_cell.angle_beta   90.00
_cell.angle_gamma   90.00
#
_symmetry.space_group_name_H-M   'P 1'
#
loop_
_entity.id
_entity.type
_entity.pdbx_description
1 polymer ?
#
loop_
_entity_poly.entity_id
_entity_poly.type
_entity_poly.pdbx_seq_one_letter_code
_entity_poly.pdbx_strand_id
1 'polypeptide(L)'
;GHNGSILHYGHSGAPNSKRLEDGDICLLDMGAEYYCYGSDITCSFPANGKFTQDQKAIYDAVLAANRAVLAAVRPGVSWVDMHKLAERVLLEHLVQLGLLKGNVEDMMRVRLGAVFMPHGLGHFLGIDTHDCGGYPQ
;
A
#
# COMPACT_ATOMS: atom_id res chain seq x y z
N GLY A 1 6.87 -13.61 0.44
CA GLY A 1 6.63 -13.99 -0.96
C GLY A 1 5.20 -13.68 -1.35
N HIS A 2 4.58 -14.55 -2.15
CA HIS A 2 3.29 -14.28 -2.80
C HIS A 2 2.13 -13.95 -1.85
N ASN A 3 2.13 -14.45 -0.60
CA ASN A 3 1.09 -14.06 0.38
C ASN A 3 1.04 -12.55 0.64
N GLY A 4 2.13 -11.81 0.38
CA GLY A 4 2.13 -10.35 0.45
C GLY A 4 1.21 -9.66 -0.59
N SER A 5 0.69 -10.38 -1.58
CA SER A 5 -0.33 -9.88 -2.50
C SER A 5 -1.77 -10.23 -2.08
N ILE A 6 -1.97 -10.83 -0.90
CA ILE A 6 -3.28 -11.12 -0.33
C ILE A 6 -3.53 -10.11 0.80
N LEU A 7 -4.40 -9.12 0.56
CA LEU A 7 -4.52 -7.93 1.41
C LEU A 7 -4.84 -8.23 2.88
N HIS A 8 -5.83 -9.09 3.13
CA HIS A 8 -6.21 -9.51 4.50
C HIS A 8 -5.78 -10.97 4.76
N TYR A 9 -4.52 -11.29 4.46
CA TYR A 9 -3.93 -12.57 4.82
C TYR A 9 -3.86 -12.76 6.34
N GLY A 10 -3.96 -14.01 6.82
CA GLY A 10 -3.85 -14.36 8.24
C GLY A 10 -5.14 -14.77 8.93
N HIS A 11 -6.29 -14.68 8.26
CA HIS A 11 -7.56 -15.23 8.74
C HIS A 11 -7.53 -16.78 8.79
N SER A 12 -8.57 -17.39 9.37
CA SER A 12 -8.64 -18.85 9.60
C SER A 12 -8.48 -19.74 8.35
N GLY A 13 -8.85 -19.25 7.16
CA GLY A 13 -8.67 -19.95 5.88
C GLY A 13 -7.27 -19.81 5.29
N ALA A 14 -6.46 -18.89 5.79
CA ALA A 14 -5.08 -18.64 5.38
C ALA A 14 -4.22 -18.27 6.61
N PRO A 15 -4.02 -19.19 7.57
CA PRO A 15 -3.70 -18.88 8.96
C PRO A 15 -2.21 -18.65 9.23
N ASN A 16 -1.56 -17.77 8.45
CA ASN A 16 -0.15 -17.38 8.62
C ASN A 16 0.85 -18.56 8.67
N SER A 17 0.52 -19.68 8.03
CA SER A 17 1.28 -20.94 8.15
C SER A 17 2.42 -21.11 7.15
N LYS A 18 2.62 -20.14 6.24
CA LYS A 18 3.69 -20.23 5.24
C LYS A 18 5.05 -20.08 5.93
N ARG A 19 5.94 -21.04 5.70
CA ARG A 19 7.37 -20.89 6.02
C ARG A 19 7.99 -19.78 5.18
N LEU A 20 8.73 -18.86 5.82
CA LEU A 20 9.51 -17.85 5.12
C LEU A 20 10.70 -18.51 4.43
N GLU A 21 10.90 -18.18 3.15
CA GLU A 21 12.00 -18.69 2.33
C GLU A 21 12.99 -17.57 2.02
N ASP A 22 14.24 -17.94 1.72
CA ASP A 22 15.23 -16.97 1.24
C ASP A 22 14.74 -16.27 -0.04
N GLY A 23 14.97 -14.95 -0.13
CA GLY A 23 14.48 -14.12 -1.23
C GLY A 23 12.99 -13.71 -1.15
N ASP A 24 12.24 -14.16 -0.15
CA ASP A 24 10.88 -13.65 0.07
C ASP A 24 10.86 -12.15 0.44
N ILE A 25 9.88 -11.42 -0.07
CA ILE A 25 9.44 -10.15 0.54
C ILE A 25 8.41 -10.45 1.65
N CYS A 26 8.60 -9.89 2.84
CA CYS A 26 7.62 -9.88 3.91
C CYS A 26 6.78 -8.60 3.80
N LEU A 27 5.46 -8.74 3.93
CA LEU A 27 4.54 -7.64 4.19
C LEU A 27 3.83 -8.01 5.50
N LEU A 28 4.08 -7.22 6.53
CA LEU A 28 3.63 -7.48 7.89
C LEU A 28 2.71 -6.33 8.30
N ASP A 29 1.42 -6.61 8.26
CA ASP A 29 0.37 -5.69 8.67
C ASP A 29 -0.13 -6.09 10.05
N MET A 30 0.21 -5.30 11.07
CA MET A 30 -0.12 -5.61 12.46
C MET A 30 -0.35 -4.33 13.27
N GLY A 31 -1.40 -4.36 14.05
CA GLY A 31 -1.79 -3.32 14.98
C GLY A 31 -1.88 -3.82 16.42
N ALA A 32 -1.74 -2.91 17.38
CA ALA A 32 -2.11 -3.13 18.77
C ALA A 32 -3.24 -2.18 19.17
N GLU A 33 -4.01 -2.58 20.18
CA GLU A 33 -4.97 -1.72 20.84
C GLU A 33 -4.50 -1.42 22.27
N TYR A 34 -4.58 -0.17 22.68
CA TYR A 34 -4.35 0.22 24.06
C TYR A 34 -5.48 1.12 24.55
N TYR A 35 -6.16 0.68 25.62
CA TYR A 35 -7.31 1.37 26.19
C TYR A 35 -8.37 1.72 25.13
N CYS A 36 -8.71 0.74 24.30
CA CYS A 36 -9.67 0.87 23.19
C CYS A 36 -9.26 1.81 22.05
N TYR A 37 -8.01 2.30 22.00
CA TYR A 37 -7.52 3.02 20.82
C TYR A 37 -6.64 2.09 19.99
N GLY A 38 -7.01 1.93 18.72
CA GLY A 38 -6.30 1.13 17.75
C GLY A 38 -5.03 1.81 17.22
N SER A 39 -4.11 0.98 16.76
CA SER A 39 -3.00 1.35 15.90
C SER A 39 -2.98 0.42 14.70
N ASP A 40 -2.48 0.89 13.56
CA ASP A 40 -2.50 0.12 12.31
C ASP A 40 -1.25 0.47 11.49
N ILE A 41 -0.35 -0.51 11.33
CA ILE A 41 0.98 -0.30 10.77
C ILE A 41 1.35 -1.50 9.90
N THR A 42 1.65 -1.20 8.64
CA THR A 42 2.23 -2.16 7.70
C THR A 42 3.72 -1.90 7.48
N CYS A 43 4.55 -2.94 7.62
CA CYS A 43 5.98 -2.92 7.30
C CYS A 43 6.29 -3.91 6.17
N SER A 44 7.05 -3.47 5.16
CA SER A 44 7.55 -4.34 4.09
C SER A 44 9.08 -4.43 4.06
N PHE A 45 9.64 -5.64 4.01
CA PHE A 45 11.08 -5.87 4.09
C PHE A 45 11.48 -7.25 3.54
N PRO A 46 12.72 -7.45 3.05
CA PRO A 46 13.19 -8.76 2.59
C PRO A 46 13.41 -9.70 3.77
N ALA A 47 12.95 -10.95 3.67
CA ALA A 47 13.05 -11.96 4.73
C ALA A 47 14.49 -12.26 5.14
N ASN A 48 15.44 -12.13 4.21
CA ASN A 48 16.87 -12.34 4.42
C ASN A 48 17.65 -11.06 4.77
N GLY A 49 16.96 -9.94 4.98
CA GLY A 49 17.56 -8.65 5.35
C GLY A 49 18.27 -7.90 4.22
N LYS A 50 18.25 -8.38 2.98
CA LYS A 50 18.88 -7.71 1.82
C LYS A 50 17.91 -7.62 0.64
N PHE A 51 17.61 -6.39 0.22
CA PHE A 51 16.78 -6.18 -0.96
C PHE A 51 17.52 -6.65 -2.22
N THR A 52 16.83 -7.38 -3.08
CA THR A 52 17.22 -7.49 -4.49
C THR A 52 16.93 -6.18 -5.23
N GLN A 53 17.46 -6.04 -6.45
CA GLN A 53 17.19 -4.86 -7.27
C GLN A 53 15.69 -4.68 -7.56
N ASP A 54 14.98 -5.76 -7.91
CA ASP A 54 13.55 -5.72 -8.20
C ASP A 54 12.73 -5.40 -6.94
N GLN A 55 13.07 -6.01 -5.80
CA GLN A 55 12.38 -5.71 -4.53
C GLN A 55 12.58 -4.25 -4.14
N LYS A 56 13.80 -3.72 -4.26
CA LYS A 56 14.10 -2.32 -3.96
C LYS A 56 13.34 -1.38 -4.89
N ALA A 57 13.30 -1.70 -6.19
CA ALA A 57 12.61 -0.89 -7.18
C ALA A 57 11.11 -0.71 -6.85
N ILE A 58 10.41 -1.79 -6.52
CA ILE A 58 8.99 -1.74 -6.13
C ILE A 58 8.82 -1.07 -4.76
N TYR A 59 9.68 -1.38 -3.79
CA TYR A 59 9.66 -0.75 -2.47
C TYR A 59 9.80 0.78 -2.56
N ASP A 60 10.77 1.27 -3.35
CA ASP A 60 11.01 2.70 -3.53
C ASP A 60 9.84 3.40 -4.22
N ALA A 61 9.13 2.72 -5.14
CA ALA A 61 7.92 3.26 -5.77
C ALA A 61 6.80 3.49 -4.74
N VAL A 62 6.56 2.53 -3.85
CA VAL A 62 5.58 2.66 -2.76
C VAL A 62 6.02 3.73 -1.75
N LEU A 63 7.31 3.76 -1.39
CA LEU A 63 7.86 4.77 -0.49
C LEU A 63 7.73 6.19 -1.07
N ALA A 64 7.93 6.36 -2.38
CA ALA A 64 7.74 7.63 -3.07
C ALA A 64 6.28 8.07 -3.03
N ALA A 65 5.34 7.16 -3.33
CA ALA A 65 3.90 7.46 -3.24
C ALA A 65 3.48 7.84 -1.82
N ASN A 66 3.95 7.10 -0.81
CA ASN A 66 3.70 7.39 0.60
C ASN A 66 4.21 8.79 1.00
N ARG A 67 5.46 9.13 0.65
CA ARG A 67 6.04 10.44 0.95
C ARG A 67 5.35 11.58 0.21
N ALA A 68 4.94 11.36 -1.04
CA ALA A 68 4.20 12.34 -1.83
C ALA A 68 2.84 12.67 -1.19
N VAL A 69 2.10 11.65 -0.74
CA VAL A 69 0.83 11.84 -0.01
C VAL A 69 1.08 12.57 1.29
N LEU A 70 2.03 12.13 2.13
CA LEU A 70 2.32 12.78 3.40
C LEU A 70 2.71 14.26 3.26
N ALA A 71 3.43 14.62 2.19
CA ALA A 71 3.78 16.00 1.90
C ALA A 71 2.61 16.85 1.38
N ALA A 72 1.62 16.23 0.72
CA ALA A 72 0.49 16.91 0.11
C ALA A 72 -0.71 17.06 1.06
N VAL A 73 -0.87 16.17 2.03
CA VAL A 73 -1.98 16.17 2.99
C VAL A 73 -1.92 17.44 3.86
N ARG A 74 -3.03 18.18 3.85
CA ARG A 74 -3.26 19.39 4.64
C ARG A 74 -4.77 19.70 4.69
N PRO A 75 -5.24 20.60 5.57
CA PRO A 75 -6.64 20.99 5.61
C PRO A 75 -7.19 21.42 4.23
N GLY A 76 -8.39 20.96 3.91
CA GLY A 76 -9.08 21.27 2.65
C GLY A 76 -8.73 20.38 1.45
N VAL A 77 -7.79 19.44 1.58
CA VAL A 77 -7.47 18.48 0.51
C VAL A 77 -8.45 17.31 0.50
N SER A 78 -8.87 16.89 -0.69
CA SER A 78 -9.69 15.69 -0.91
C SER A 78 -8.87 14.41 -0.74
N TRP A 79 -9.37 13.46 0.05
CA TRP A 79 -8.74 12.14 0.20
C TRP A 79 -8.73 11.33 -1.10
N VAL A 80 -9.74 11.52 -1.96
CA VAL A 80 -9.80 10.90 -3.28
C VAL A 80 -8.67 11.40 -4.18
N ASP A 81 -8.30 12.67 -4.07
CA ASP A 81 -7.18 13.23 -4.83
C ASP A 81 -5.83 12.70 -4.33
N MET A 82 -5.71 12.40 -3.03
CA MET A 82 -4.54 11.70 -2.49
C MET A 82 -4.43 10.28 -3.03
N HIS A 83 -5.54 9.55 -3.13
CA HIS A 83 -5.54 8.21 -3.76
C HIS A 83 -5.06 8.28 -5.21
N LYS A 84 -5.56 9.24 -6.00
CA LYS A 84 -5.12 9.46 -7.39
C LYS A 84 -3.66 9.90 -7.47
N LEU A 85 -3.17 10.70 -6.52
CA LEU A 85 -1.76 11.07 -6.43
C LEU A 85 -0.87 9.84 -6.23
N ALA A 86 -1.23 8.97 -5.30
CA ALA A 86 -0.51 7.72 -5.08
C ALA A 86 -0.52 6.82 -6.32
N GLU A 87 -1.68 6.63 -6.96
CA GLU A 87 -1.79 5.87 -8.22
C GLU A 87 -0.88 6.43 -9.31
N ARG A 88 -0.87 7.76 -9.50
CA ARG A 88 -0.01 8.43 -10.48
C ARG A 88 1.47 8.15 -10.22
N VAL A 89 1.93 8.36 -8.98
CA VAL A 89 3.34 8.14 -8.62
C VAL A 89 3.73 6.68 -8.86
N LEU A 90 2.87 5.73 -8.48
CA LEU A 90 3.10 4.31 -8.75
C LEU A 90 3.23 4.03 -10.25
N LEU A 91 2.31 4.55 -11.08
CA LEU A 91 2.34 4.35 -12.53
C LEU A 91 3.59 4.97 -13.18
N GLU A 92 4.00 6.17 -12.74
CA GLU A 92 5.23 6.83 -13.20
C GLU A 92 6.46 5.97 -12.90
N HIS A 93 6.56 5.42 -11.69
CA HIS A 93 7.62 4.50 -11.31
C HIS A 93 7.58 3.20 -12.14
N LEU A 94 6.41 2.59 -12.32
CA LEU A 94 6.27 1.36 -13.11
C LEU A 94 6.65 1.56 -14.60
N VAL A 95 6.40 2.75 -15.15
CA VAL A 95 6.89 3.14 -16.49
C VAL A 95 8.41 3.28 -16.50
N GLN A 96 9.01 3.96 -15.51
CA GLN A 96 10.46 4.12 -15.40
C GLN A 96 11.19 2.77 -15.25
N LEU A 97 10.58 1.82 -14.56
CA LEU A 97 11.08 0.45 -14.41
C LEU A 97 10.89 -0.41 -15.67
N GLY A 98 10.19 0.09 -16.68
CA GLY A 98 9.91 -0.64 -17.93
C GLY A 98 8.83 -1.72 -17.79
N LEU A 99 8.12 -1.78 -16.65
CA LEU A 99 7.01 -2.71 -16.41
C LEU A 99 5.73 -2.27 -17.13
N LEU A 100 5.56 -0.96 -17.32
CA LEU A 100 4.51 -0.36 -18.14
C LEU A 100 5.11 0.42 -19.30
N LYS A 101 4.36 0.53 -20.39
CA LYS A 101 4.74 1.31 -21.58
C LYS A 101 3.59 2.23 -21.98
N GLY A 102 3.90 3.47 -22.31
CA GLY A 102 2.91 4.46 -22.75
C GLY A 102 2.87 5.69 -21.86
N ASN A 103 1.78 6.46 -21.97
CA ASN A 103 1.59 7.72 -21.25
C ASN A 103 0.80 7.53 -19.95
N VAL A 104 1.28 8.12 -18.86
CA VAL A 104 0.65 7.99 -17.53
C VAL A 104 -0.75 8.62 -17.49
N GLU A 105 -1.03 9.70 -18.22
CA GLU A 105 -2.38 10.29 -18.27
C GLU A 105 -3.41 9.34 -18.90
N ASP A 106 -3.01 8.58 -19.93
CA ASP A 106 -3.87 7.56 -20.52
C ASP A 106 -4.14 6.44 -19.49
N MET A 107 -3.10 6.02 -18.76
CA MET A 107 -3.21 5.01 -17.70
C MET A 107 -4.13 5.46 -16.55
N MET A 108 -4.04 6.72 -16.14
CA MET A 108 -4.93 7.32 -15.13
C MET A 108 -6.38 7.36 -15.61
N ARG A 109 -6.62 7.72 -16.89
CA ARG A 109 -7.97 7.74 -17.49
C ARG A 109 -8.66 6.39 -17.46
N VAL A 110 -7.91 5.31 -17.69
CA VAL A 110 -8.44 3.93 -17.66
C VAL A 110 -8.34 3.26 -16.29
N ARG A 111 -8.00 4.01 -15.23
CA ARG A 111 -7.87 3.50 -13.85
C ARG A 111 -6.88 2.33 -13.73
N LEU A 112 -5.78 2.34 -14.50
CA LEU A 112 -4.79 1.26 -14.47
C LEU A 112 -4.12 1.11 -13.09
N GLY A 113 -4.01 2.20 -12.31
CA GLY A 113 -3.48 2.18 -10.95
C GLY A 113 -4.21 1.18 -10.04
N ALA A 114 -5.52 1.01 -10.22
CA ALA A 114 -6.34 0.08 -9.43
C ALA A 114 -6.00 -1.40 -9.67
N VAL A 115 -5.30 -1.73 -10.75
CA VAL A 115 -4.76 -3.09 -10.98
C VAL A 115 -3.64 -3.41 -10.00
N PHE A 116 -2.84 -2.40 -9.63
CA PHE A 116 -1.68 -2.55 -8.75
C PHE A 116 -1.96 -2.16 -7.30
N MET A 117 -2.93 -1.27 -7.06
CA MET A 117 -3.40 -0.87 -5.74
C MET A 117 -4.95 -0.96 -5.71
N PRO A 118 -5.51 -2.17 -5.53
CA PRO A 118 -6.95 -2.39 -5.64
C PRO A 118 -7.75 -1.94 -4.40
N HIS A 119 -7.08 -1.53 -3.33
CA HIS A 119 -7.68 -1.03 -2.09
C HIS A 119 -7.72 0.49 -2.04
N GLY A 120 -8.46 1.04 -1.06
CA GLY A 120 -8.40 2.46 -0.74
C GLY A 120 -7.00 2.87 -0.28
N LEU A 121 -6.64 4.15 -0.46
CA LEU A 121 -5.33 4.65 -0.03
C LEU A 121 -5.11 4.54 1.49
N GLY A 122 -6.20 4.68 2.25
CA GLY A 122 -6.23 4.57 3.71
C GLY A 122 -7.61 4.97 4.23
N HIS A 123 -7.79 4.92 5.54
CA HIS A 123 -9.05 5.13 6.24
C HIS A 123 -8.84 5.95 7.52
N PHE A 124 -9.94 6.34 8.16
CA PHE A 124 -9.89 6.85 9.52
C PHE A 124 -9.54 5.73 10.49
N LEU A 125 -8.86 6.11 11.57
CA LEU A 125 -8.36 5.22 12.61
C LEU A 125 -8.64 5.90 13.96
N GLY A 126 -9.19 5.15 14.90
CA GLY A 126 -9.51 5.65 16.23
C GLY A 126 -9.80 4.50 17.18
N ILE A 127 -11.03 4.41 17.67
CA ILE A 127 -11.43 3.29 18.53
C ILE A 127 -11.49 1.99 17.73
N ASP A 128 -12.13 2.04 16.56
CA ASP A 128 -12.08 0.96 15.58
C ASP A 128 -10.89 1.17 14.63
N THR A 129 -10.27 0.08 14.16
CA THR A 129 -9.21 0.15 13.12
C THR A 129 -9.71 0.84 11.86
N HIS A 130 -10.93 0.48 11.42
CA HIS A 130 -11.66 1.19 10.38
C HIS A 130 -12.73 2.07 11.03
N ASP A 131 -12.35 3.27 11.41
CA ASP A 131 -13.18 4.14 12.25
C ASP A 131 -14.34 4.80 11.48
N CYS A 132 -15.31 5.30 12.25
CA CYS A 132 -16.55 5.89 11.79
C CYS A 132 -16.39 7.22 11.02
N GLY A 133 -17.46 7.66 10.34
CA GLY A 133 -17.54 9.01 9.74
C GLY A 133 -16.92 9.18 8.36
N GLY A 134 -16.39 8.11 7.74
CA GLY A 134 -15.82 8.17 6.38
C GLY A 134 -16.85 8.51 5.29
N TYR A 135 -18.11 8.09 5.48
CA TYR A 135 -19.25 8.39 4.60
C TYR A 135 -20.45 8.78 5.47
N PRO A 136 -20.63 10.07 5.81
CA PRO A 136 -21.68 10.52 6.72
C PRO A 136 -23.07 10.66 6.05
N GLN A 137 -23.19 10.38 4.76
CA GLN A 137 -24.41 10.47 3.95
C GLN A 137 -24.78 9.10 3.41
#